data_AF-A0A812TAI6-F1
#
_entry.id   AF-A0A812TAI6-F1
#
_cell.length_a   1.000
_cell.length_b   1.000
_cell.length_c   1.000
_cell.angle_alpha   90.00
_cell.angle_beta   90.00
_cell.angle_gamma   90.00
#
_symmetry.space_group_name_H-M   'P 1'
#
loop_
_entity.id
_entity.type
_entity.pdbx_description
1 polymer ?
#
loop_
_entity_poly.entity_id
_entity_poly.type
_entity_poly.pdbx_seq_one_letter_code
_entity_poly.pdbx_strand_id
1 'polypeptide(L)'
;MVPKRIRVSILVFAAAAFAISSWNFAADYSGHSTGCWRHPRSQAWRSRQGPTLRAAWQWGEAETLEAAEALSGRLSTETARKEWMQGLREGSTDWEEVKLALSLLWEKAAKEGRDGGPFGYPMALTRLLEGIYDEPDGDEMLIADIDARLTQVPEGDPSDKEIWKRSVVSCCFDELGFLSGGL
;
A
#
# COMPACT_ATOMS: atom_id res chain seq x y z
N MET A 1 -41.39 15.10 42.99
CA MET A 1 -41.56 16.18 41.98
C MET A 1 -40.84 17.44 42.47
N VAL A 2 -39.65 17.70 41.91
CA VAL A 2 -38.93 18.99 41.88
C VAL A 2 -38.05 18.93 40.62
N PRO A 3 -38.13 19.88 39.66
CA PRO A 3 -37.32 19.83 38.45
C PRO A 3 -35.98 20.55 38.70
N LYS A 4 -34.84 19.88 38.48
CA LYS A 4 -33.51 20.50 38.58
C LYS A 4 -32.77 20.51 37.24
N ARG A 5 -32.90 21.68 36.62
CA ARG A 5 -32.06 22.41 35.65
C ARG A 5 -30.86 21.67 35.03
N ILE A 6 -30.96 21.61 33.71
CA ILE A 6 -29.92 21.41 32.69
C ILE A 6 -28.75 22.39 32.90
N ARG A 7 -27.52 21.88 32.81
CA ARG A 7 -26.31 22.66 32.49
C ARG A 7 -25.69 22.06 31.23
N VAL A 8 -25.85 22.76 30.11
CA VAL A 8 -25.12 22.49 28.87
C VAL A 8 -23.72 23.06 29.06
N SER A 9 -22.72 22.20 29.19
CA SER A 9 -21.31 22.60 29.14
C SER A 9 -20.86 22.51 27.68
N ILE A 10 -20.82 23.66 27.02
CA ILE A 10 -20.16 23.86 25.73
C ILE A 10 -18.66 23.82 26.01
N LEU A 11 -18.00 22.72 25.66
CA LEU A 11 -16.54 22.66 25.60
C LEU A 11 -16.09 23.01 24.19
N VAL A 12 -15.66 24.26 24.05
CA VAL A 12 -14.86 24.76 22.94
C VAL A 12 -13.49 24.08 23.03
N PHE A 13 -13.20 23.16 22.10
CA PHE A 13 -11.83 22.68 21.91
C PHE A 13 -11.18 23.44 20.76
N ALA A 14 -10.02 24.00 21.12
CA ALA A 14 -9.21 24.89 20.33
C ALA A 14 -8.69 24.23 19.05
N ALA A 15 -8.67 25.03 17.98
CA ALA A 15 -7.96 24.75 16.75
C ALA A 15 -6.46 24.62 17.05
N ALA A 16 -5.91 23.41 16.88
CA ALA A 16 -4.48 23.21 16.76
C ALA A 16 -4.08 23.44 15.30
N ALA A 17 -3.55 24.62 15.03
CA ALA A 17 -2.81 24.89 13.80
C ALA A 17 -1.49 24.10 13.86
N PHE A 18 -1.44 22.94 13.21
CA PHE A 18 -0.18 22.23 13.00
C PHE A 18 0.41 22.68 11.67
N ALA A 19 1.59 23.28 11.78
CA ALA A 19 2.37 23.81 10.68
C ALA A 19 2.71 22.70 9.69
N ILE A 20 2.18 22.81 8.47
CA ILE A 20 2.68 22.09 7.31
C ILE A 20 4.06 22.70 7.02
N SER A 21 5.10 22.02 7.50
CA SER A 21 6.47 22.29 7.05
C SER A 21 6.52 21.95 5.58
N SER A 22 6.47 22.99 4.76
CA SER A 22 6.71 22.97 3.32
C SER A 22 8.03 22.29 3.00
N TRP A 23 7.97 21.05 2.54
CA TRP A 23 9.08 20.41 1.83
C TRP A 23 9.16 21.07 0.45
N ASN A 24 10.09 22.02 0.32
CA ASN A 24 10.54 22.55 -0.96
C ASN A 24 11.26 21.43 -1.74
N PHE A 25 10.52 20.68 -2.53
CA PHE A 25 11.11 19.89 -3.62
C PHE A 25 11.08 20.73 -4.90
N ALA A 26 12.10 21.58 -5.04
CA ALA A 26 12.39 22.27 -6.28
C ALA A 26 12.98 21.26 -7.28
N ALA A 27 12.14 20.70 -8.15
CA ALA A 27 12.59 19.98 -9.34
C ALA A 27 12.74 20.99 -10.48
N ASP A 28 13.95 21.53 -10.62
CA ASP A 28 14.37 22.31 -11.77
C ASP A 28 14.65 21.33 -12.93
N TYR A 29 13.66 21.13 -13.80
CA TYR A 29 13.78 20.28 -15.00
C TYR A 29 13.52 21.10 -16.27
N SER A 30 14.43 22.03 -16.57
CA SER A 30 14.58 22.57 -17.92
C SER A 30 15.89 22.08 -18.52
N GLY A 31 15.83 20.98 -19.26
CA GLY A 31 16.94 20.42 -19.99
C GLY A 31 16.46 19.61 -21.20
N HIS A 32 16.33 20.29 -22.34
CA HIS A 32 16.21 19.65 -23.65
C HIS A 32 17.39 18.68 -23.87
N SER A 33 17.10 17.40 -24.06
CA SER A 33 18.01 16.48 -24.73
C SER A 33 17.20 15.46 -25.54
N THR A 34 17.02 15.78 -26.82
CA THR A 34 16.69 14.81 -27.86
C THR A 34 17.89 13.89 -28.04
N GLY A 35 17.90 12.77 -27.32
CA GLY A 35 18.90 11.70 -27.45
C GLY A 35 18.21 10.35 -27.40
N CYS A 36 18.22 9.64 -28.53
CA CYS A 36 17.72 8.28 -28.68
C CYS A 36 18.46 7.31 -27.76
N TRP A 37 17.97 7.07 -26.54
CA TRP A 37 18.43 5.97 -25.69
C TRP A 37 17.63 4.71 -26.00
N ARG A 38 18.03 4.04 -27.07
CA ARG A 38 17.73 2.62 -27.27
C ARG A 38 18.61 1.85 -26.27
N HIS A 39 18.15 1.71 -25.03
CA HIS A 39 18.84 0.89 -24.04
C HIS A 39 18.92 -0.57 -24.54
N PRO A 40 20.11 -1.18 -24.60
CA PRO A 40 20.21 -2.61 -24.72
C PRO A 40 19.63 -3.23 -23.44
N ARG A 41 18.73 -4.21 -23.60
CA ARG A 41 18.25 -5.10 -22.54
C ARG A 41 19.45 -5.62 -21.74
N SER A 42 19.74 -4.99 -20.61
CA SER A 42 20.75 -5.45 -19.66
C SER A 42 20.21 -6.69 -18.94
N GLN A 43 20.58 -7.86 -19.45
CA GLN A 43 20.32 -9.18 -18.84
C GLN A 43 21.13 -9.45 -17.55
N ALA A 44 21.80 -8.45 -16.98
CA ALA A 44 22.77 -8.60 -15.90
C ALA A 44 22.19 -8.45 -14.47
N TRP A 45 20.87 -8.27 -14.30
CA TRP A 45 20.25 -8.05 -12.98
C TRP A 45 19.62 -9.30 -12.34
N ARG A 46 19.79 -10.50 -12.94
CA ARG A 46 19.13 -11.74 -12.49
C ARG A 46 19.69 -12.37 -11.19
N SER A 47 20.71 -11.81 -10.55
CA SER A 47 21.46 -12.52 -9.50
C SER A 47 21.43 -11.91 -8.09
N ARG A 48 20.66 -10.84 -7.84
CA ARG A 48 20.19 -10.54 -6.47
C ARG A 48 18.72 -10.89 -6.39
N GLN A 49 18.44 -12.19 -6.25
CA GLN A 49 17.21 -12.60 -5.57
C GLN A 49 17.33 -12.03 -4.15
N GLY A 50 16.65 -10.91 -3.89
CA GLY A 50 16.35 -10.52 -2.52
C GLY A 50 15.66 -11.69 -1.81
N PRO A 51 15.68 -11.73 -0.48
CA PRO A 51 15.01 -12.80 0.25
C PRO A 51 13.56 -12.92 -0.23
N THR A 52 13.19 -14.09 -0.75
CA THR A 52 11.80 -14.39 -1.12
C THR A 52 10.92 -14.25 0.12
N LEU A 53 9.63 -13.93 -0.01
CA LEU A 53 8.72 -13.85 1.15
C LEU A 53 8.80 -15.12 2.01
N ARG A 54 8.80 -16.29 1.35
CA ARG A 54 8.97 -17.59 2.02
C ARG A 54 10.28 -17.75 2.81
N ALA A 55 11.32 -16.99 2.47
CA ALA A 55 12.60 -17.02 3.17
C ALA A 55 12.70 -15.90 4.23
N ALA A 56 12.06 -14.76 3.99
CA ALA A 56 12.03 -13.63 4.91
C ALA A 56 11.01 -13.83 6.05
N TRP A 57 9.91 -14.55 5.81
CA TRP A 57 8.90 -14.96 6.81
C TRP A 57 9.40 -16.05 7.78
N GLN A 58 10.69 -16.06 8.10
CA GLN A 58 11.20 -16.79 9.28
C GLN A 58 10.81 -16.12 10.62
N TRP A 59 9.96 -15.08 10.58
CA TRP A 59 9.23 -14.56 11.72
C TRP A 59 8.10 -15.53 12.13
N GLY A 60 8.47 -16.57 12.86
CA GLY A 60 7.69 -17.01 14.03
C GLY A 60 6.40 -17.81 13.84
N GLU A 61 5.58 -17.67 12.80
CA GLU A 61 4.28 -18.34 12.79
C GLU A 61 3.94 -19.00 11.45
N ALA A 62 3.86 -20.33 11.46
CA ALA A 62 3.28 -21.12 10.38
C ALA A 62 1.87 -20.63 10.00
N GLU A 63 1.19 -19.96 10.94
CA GLU A 63 -0.13 -19.35 10.78
C GLU A 63 -0.16 -18.28 9.68
N THR A 64 0.89 -17.45 9.53
CA THR A 64 0.92 -16.41 8.49
C THR A 64 1.10 -17.01 7.09
N LEU A 65 1.89 -18.07 6.96
CA LEU A 65 2.05 -18.79 5.69
C LEU A 65 0.76 -19.52 5.32
N GLU A 66 0.11 -20.17 6.29
CA GLU A 66 -1.19 -20.82 6.09
C GLU A 66 -2.25 -19.79 5.70
N ALA A 67 -2.28 -18.62 6.35
CA ALA A 67 -3.17 -17.52 5.98
C ALA A 67 -2.90 -17.02 4.56
N ALA A 68 -1.63 -16.89 4.14
CA ALA A 68 -1.26 -16.48 2.79
C ALA A 68 -1.72 -17.50 1.74
N GLU A 69 -1.53 -18.79 2.01
CA GLU A 69 -1.96 -19.87 1.12
C GLU A 69 -3.49 -19.98 1.06
N ALA A 70 -4.18 -19.83 2.20
CA ALA A 70 -5.64 -19.80 2.26
C ALA A 70 -6.21 -18.58 1.51
N LEU A 71 -5.61 -17.41 1.66
CA LEU A 71 -5.98 -16.19 0.95
C LEU A 71 -5.79 -16.34 -0.55
N SER A 72 -4.63 -16.86 -0.98
CA SER A 72 -4.33 -17.14 -2.39
C SER A 72 -5.32 -18.15 -2.99
N GLY A 73 -5.66 -19.21 -2.25
CA GLY A 73 -6.68 -20.17 -2.63
C GLY A 73 -8.08 -19.55 -2.82
N ARG A 74 -8.50 -18.71 -1.86
CA ARG A 74 -9.79 -17.99 -1.91
C ARG A 74 -9.84 -17.01 -3.08
N LEU A 75 -8.72 -16.36 -3.40
CA LEU A 75 -8.59 -15.35 -4.47
C LEU A 75 -8.10 -15.93 -5.80
N SER A 76 -8.20 -17.25 -5.98
CA SER A 76 -7.72 -17.95 -7.17
C SER A 76 -8.50 -17.58 -8.45
N THR A 77 -9.78 -17.21 -8.34
CA THR A 77 -10.63 -16.84 -9.49
C THR A 77 -10.76 -15.34 -9.66
N GLU A 78 -10.94 -14.88 -10.91
CA GLU A 78 -11.17 -13.46 -11.20
C GLU A 78 -12.43 -12.92 -10.51
N THR A 79 -13.51 -13.71 -10.46
CA THR A 79 -14.76 -13.33 -9.77
C THR A 79 -14.51 -13.09 -8.28
N ALA A 80 -13.82 -14.01 -7.60
CA ALA A 80 -13.50 -13.85 -6.18
C ALA A 80 -12.64 -12.61 -5.92
N ARG A 81 -11.69 -12.31 -6.82
CA ARG A 81 -10.88 -11.07 -6.73
C ARG A 81 -11.70 -9.81 -6.92
N LYS A 82 -12.68 -9.81 -7.84
CA LYS A 82 -13.58 -8.66 -8.04
C LYS A 82 -14.45 -8.42 -6.81
N GLU A 83 -15.04 -9.47 -6.25
CA GLU A 83 -15.83 -9.39 -5.02
C GLU A 83 -15.00 -8.90 -3.84
N TRP A 84 -13.77 -9.41 -3.69
CA TRP A 84 -12.84 -8.96 -2.66
C TRP A 84 -12.42 -7.50 -2.82
N MET A 85 -12.12 -7.05 -4.04
CA MET A 85 -11.82 -5.64 -4.35
C MET A 85 -13.02 -4.73 -4.09
N GLN A 86 -14.24 -5.20 -4.34
CA GLN A 86 -15.44 -4.47 -3.98
C GLN A 86 -15.53 -4.30 -2.45
N GLY A 87 -15.30 -5.38 -1.69
CA GLY A 87 -15.25 -5.30 -0.23
C GLY A 87 -14.18 -4.34 0.30
N LEU A 88 -13.01 -4.29 -0.35
CA LEU A 88 -11.94 -3.34 -0.02
C LEU A 88 -12.42 -1.89 -0.17
N ARG A 89 -13.08 -1.58 -1.30
CA ARG A 89 -13.60 -0.23 -1.59
C ARG A 89 -14.72 0.15 -0.62
N GLU A 90 -15.58 -0.80 -0.29
CA GLU A 90 -16.67 -0.61 0.68
C GLU A 90 -16.18 -0.54 2.13
N GLY A 91 -14.93 -0.95 2.40
CA GLY A 91 -14.32 -0.98 3.73
C GLY A 91 -14.77 -2.17 4.58
N SER A 92 -15.24 -3.25 3.96
CA SER A 92 -15.62 -4.49 4.64
C SER A 92 -14.49 -5.52 4.69
N THR A 93 -13.42 -5.32 3.93
CA THR A 93 -12.25 -6.22 3.95
C THR A 93 -11.35 -5.89 5.13
N ASP A 94 -10.92 -6.93 5.84
CA ASP A 94 -9.99 -6.81 6.96
C ASP A 94 -8.63 -6.24 6.51
N TRP A 95 -8.07 -5.36 7.32
CA TRP A 95 -6.86 -4.62 6.94
C TRP A 95 -5.59 -5.49 6.98
N GLU A 96 -5.52 -6.47 7.88
CA GLU A 96 -4.39 -7.41 7.91
C GLU A 96 -4.43 -8.32 6.69
N GLU A 97 -5.62 -8.72 6.24
CA GLU A 97 -5.81 -9.42 4.97
C GLU A 97 -5.34 -8.57 3.76
N VAL A 98 -5.54 -7.26 3.80
CA VAL A 98 -5.07 -6.32 2.76
C VAL A 98 -3.55 -6.25 2.74
N LYS A 99 -2.90 -6.06 3.89
CA LYS A 99 -1.42 -6.09 4.01
C LYS A 99 -0.86 -7.42 3.50
N LEU A 100 -1.51 -8.53 3.83
CA LEU A 100 -1.13 -9.86 3.37
C LEU A 100 -1.23 -9.98 1.85
N ALA A 101 -2.35 -9.56 1.25
CA ALA A 101 -2.53 -9.56 -0.21
C ALA A 101 -1.51 -8.65 -0.92
N LEU A 102 -1.22 -7.46 -0.37
CA LEU A 102 -0.18 -6.56 -0.89
C LEU A 102 1.20 -7.21 -0.88
N SER A 103 1.55 -7.89 0.22
CA SER A 103 2.85 -8.56 0.34
C SER A 103 3.05 -9.59 -0.79
N LEU A 104 2.06 -10.45 -1.01
CA LEU A 104 2.07 -11.48 -2.06
C LEU A 104 2.17 -10.85 -3.44
N LEU A 105 1.40 -9.79 -3.69
CA LEU A 105 1.38 -9.10 -4.96
C LEU A 105 2.70 -8.39 -5.26
N TRP A 106 3.34 -7.77 -4.27
CA TRP A 106 4.66 -7.14 -4.43
C TRP A 106 5.75 -8.17 -4.68
N GLU A 107 5.70 -9.32 -4.02
CA GLU A 107 6.65 -10.41 -4.28
C GLU A 107 6.52 -10.94 -5.71
N LYS A 108 5.28 -11.09 -6.19
CA LYS A 108 5.02 -11.46 -7.58
C LYS A 108 5.53 -10.39 -8.54
N ALA A 109 5.24 -9.11 -8.30
CA ALA A 109 5.72 -8.01 -9.12
C ALA A 109 7.26 -7.99 -9.18
N ALA A 110 7.94 -8.29 -8.07
CA ALA A 110 9.40 -8.41 -8.02
C ALA A 110 9.92 -9.58 -8.85
N LYS A 111 9.27 -10.75 -8.78
CA LYS A 111 9.59 -11.93 -9.62
C LYS A 111 9.40 -11.63 -11.11
N GLU A 112 8.43 -10.79 -11.46
CA GLU A 112 8.12 -10.39 -12.83
C GLU A 112 8.95 -9.19 -13.33
N GLY A 113 9.69 -8.51 -12.44
CA GLY A 113 10.45 -7.31 -12.75
C GLY A 113 9.58 -6.08 -13.02
N ARG A 114 8.36 -6.04 -12.46
CA ARG A 114 7.39 -4.92 -12.53
C ARG A 114 7.36 -4.09 -11.25
N ASP A 115 8.30 -4.33 -10.35
CA ASP A 115 8.32 -3.81 -8.98
C ASP A 115 8.85 -2.38 -8.85
N GLY A 116 9.29 -1.76 -9.94
CA GLY A 116 9.92 -0.44 -9.94
C GLY A 116 11.40 -0.45 -9.51
N GLY A 117 12.03 -1.63 -9.41
CA GLY A 117 13.42 -1.77 -9.00
C GLY A 117 13.65 -1.65 -7.48
N PRO A 118 14.90 -1.48 -7.01
CA PRO A 118 15.26 -1.62 -5.59
C PRO A 118 14.62 -0.59 -4.65
N PHE A 119 14.18 0.55 -5.18
CA PHE A 119 13.48 1.59 -4.41
C PHE A 119 11.95 1.51 -4.55
N GLY A 120 11.44 0.61 -5.39
CA GLY A 120 10.02 0.40 -5.63
C GLY A 120 9.37 -0.43 -4.53
N TYR A 121 8.52 -1.38 -4.91
CA TYR A 121 7.80 -2.25 -3.97
C TYR A 121 8.67 -3.18 -3.09
N PRO A 122 9.91 -3.57 -3.45
CA PRO A 122 10.74 -4.40 -2.56
C PRO A 122 11.09 -3.72 -1.23
N MET A 123 11.23 -2.39 -1.23
CA MET A 123 11.48 -1.64 0.00
C MET A 123 10.25 -1.61 0.90
N ALA A 124 9.06 -1.38 0.34
CA ALA A 124 7.80 -1.43 1.08
C ALA A 124 7.53 -2.84 1.63
N LEU A 125 7.83 -3.88 0.83
CA LEU A 125 7.76 -5.28 1.25
C LEU A 125 8.69 -5.57 2.44
N THR A 126 9.92 -5.05 2.41
CA THR A 126 10.88 -5.23 3.52
C THR A 126 10.36 -4.58 4.80
N ARG A 127 9.82 -3.36 4.72
CA ARG A 127 9.24 -2.65 5.89
C ARG A 127 8.03 -3.38 6.46
N LEU A 128 7.18 -3.92 5.59
CA LEU A 128 6.05 -4.76 5.99
C LEU A 128 6.52 -6.00 6.75
N LEU A 129 7.58 -6.65 6.27
CA LEU A 129 8.16 -7.84 6.91
C LEU A 129 8.91 -7.54 8.21
N GLU A 130 9.37 -6.31 8.39
CA GLU A 130 10.00 -5.83 9.63
C GLU A 130 8.97 -5.37 10.68
N GLY A 131 7.66 -5.43 10.36
CA GLY A 131 6.59 -5.02 11.27
C GLY A 131 6.46 -3.50 11.43
N ILE A 132 7.12 -2.71 10.56
CA ILE A 132 7.11 -1.24 10.66
C ILE A 132 5.70 -0.67 10.50
N TYR A 133 4.85 -1.34 9.72
CA TYR A 133 3.46 -0.91 9.50
C TYR A 133 2.48 -1.35 10.61
N ASP A 134 2.97 -2.00 11.67
CA ASP A 134 2.16 -2.37 12.84
C ASP A 134 2.35 -1.38 14.00
N GLU A 135 3.23 -0.39 13.83
CA GLU A 135 3.39 0.74 14.73
C GLU A 135 2.16 1.69 14.67
N PRO A 136 1.97 2.59 15.66
CA PRO A 136 0.77 3.45 15.73
C PRO A 136 0.48 4.31 14.49
N ASP A 137 1.52 4.70 13.74
CA ASP A 137 1.42 5.48 12.49
C ASP A 137 1.67 4.60 11.24
N GLY A 138 1.62 3.28 11.42
CA GLY A 138 2.00 2.30 10.40
C GLY A 138 1.11 2.34 9.15
N ASP A 139 -0.19 2.59 9.33
CA ASP A 139 -1.15 2.75 8.24
C ASP A 139 -0.81 3.97 7.38
N GLU A 140 -0.56 5.13 8.01
CA GLU A 140 -0.15 6.34 7.31
C GLU A 140 1.17 6.15 6.57
N MET A 141 2.13 5.46 7.17
CA MET A 141 3.42 5.15 6.54
C MET A 141 3.25 4.23 5.33
N LEU A 142 2.44 3.18 5.44
CA LEU A 142 2.13 2.26 4.35
C LEU A 142 1.46 2.99 3.19
N ILE A 143 0.47 3.83 3.47
CA ILE A 143 -0.22 4.61 2.45
C ILE A 143 0.70 5.61 1.76
N ALA A 144 1.54 6.33 2.51
CA ALA A 144 2.53 7.22 1.92
C ALA A 144 3.53 6.47 1.03
N ASP A 145 3.95 5.26 1.44
CA ASP A 145 4.83 4.43 0.63
C ASP A 145 4.15 3.95 -0.66
N ILE A 146 2.89 3.56 -0.62
CA ILE A 146 2.14 3.17 -1.82
C ILE A 146 1.95 4.37 -2.73
N ASP A 147 1.43 5.48 -2.20
CA ASP A 147 1.12 6.69 -2.96
C ASP A 147 2.35 7.27 -3.68
N ALA A 148 3.51 7.26 -3.03
CA ALA A 148 4.79 7.68 -3.64
C ALA A 148 5.23 6.84 -4.84
N ARG A 149 4.60 5.67 -5.07
CA ARG A 149 4.96 4.71 -6.12
C ARG A 149 3.86 4.52 -7.17
N LEU A 150 2.66 5.03 -6.91
CA LEU A 150 1.57 4.98 -7.88
C LEU A 150 1.89 5.85 -9.09
N THR A 151 1.54 5.35 -10.26
CA THR A 151 1.59 6.12 -11.52
C THR A 151 0.25 6.81 -11.82
N GLN A 152 -0.83 6.29 -11.23
CA GLN A 152 -2.19 6.79 -11.36
C GLN A 152 -2.61 7.53 -10.08
N VAL A 153 -3.42 8.57 -10.26
CA VAL A 153 -3.97 9.35 -9.15
C VAL A 153 -5.14 8.58 -8.54
N PRO A 154 -5.13 8.28 -7.23
CA PRO A 154 -6.24 7.62 -6.56
C PRO A 154 -7.52 8.45 -6.64
N GLU A 155 -8.66 7.79 -6.88
CA GLU A 155 -9.97 8.41 -6.84
C GLU A 155 -10.44 8.52 -5.38
N GLY A 156 -10.14 9.63 -4.70
CA GLY A 156 -10.57 9.86 -3.32
C GLY A 156 -10.32 11.29 -2.86
N ASP A 157 -11.13 11.77 -1.91
CA ASP A 157 -10.86 13.03 -1.23
C ASP A 157 -9.82 12.78 -0.13
N PRO A 158 -8.64 13.43 -0.18
CA PRO A 158 -7.62 13.31 0.87
C PRO A 158 -8.10 13.76 2.26
N SER A 159 -9.22 14.48 2.32
CA SER A 159 -9.83 14.95 3.57
C SER A 159 -10.48 13.80 4.37
N ASP A 160 -10.96 12.76 3.69
CA ASP A 160 -11.47 11.54 4.33
C ASP A 160 -10.37 10.47 4.31
N LYS A 161 -9.65 10.36 5.44
CA LYS A 161 -8.51 9.46 5.57
C LYS A 161 -8.82 8.01 5.24
N GLU A 162 -9.99 7.51 5.62
CA GLU A 162 -10.35 6.09 5.42
C GLU A 162 -10.74 5.82 3.97
N ILE A 163 -11.45 6.73 3.32
CA ILE A 163 -11.72 6.64 1.88
C ILE A 163 -10.40 6.74 1.10
N TRP A 164 -9.57 7.74 1.42
CA TRP A 164 -8.27 7.93 0.79
C TRP A 164 -7.38 6.69 0.88
N LYS A 165 -7.25 6.13 2.09
CA LYS A 165 -6.53 4.87 2.36
C LYS A 165 -6.96 3.76 1.41
N ARG A 166 -8.28 3.50 1.32
CA ARG A 166 -8.83 2.45 0.46
C ARG A 166 -8.62 2.74 -1.03
N SER A 167 -8.74 3.99 -1.45
CA SER A 167 -8.53 4.40 -2.85
C SER A 167 -7.07 4.21 -3.27
N VAL A 168 -6.11 4.60 -2.44
CA VAL A 168 -4.66 4.40 -2.69
C VAL A 168 -4.35 2.92 -2.85
N VAL A 169 -4.81 2.09 -1.91
CA VAL A 169 -4.57 0.65 -1.97
C VAL A 169 -5.27 0.00 -3.18
N SER A 170 -6.52 0.35 -3.47
CA SER A 170 -7.22 -0.16 -4.66
C SER A 170 -6.45 0.16 -5.94
N CYS A 171 -5.93 1.39 -6.05
CA CYS A 171 -5.13 1.82 -7.20
C CYS A 171 -3.86 0.97 -7.34
N CYS A 172 -3.19 0.64 -6.22
CA CYS A 172 -2.02 -0.24 -6.22
C CYS A 172 -2.35 -1.65 -6.74
N PHE A 173 -3.45 -2.24 -6.28
CA PHE A 173 -3.91 -3.55 -6.78
C PHE A 173 -4.21 -3.53 -8.28
N ASP A 174 -4.85 -2.47 -8.76
CA ASP A 174 -5.20 -2.30 -10.17
C ASP A 174 -3.93 -2.14 -11.04
N GLU A 175 -2.95 -1.32 -10.63
CA GLU A 175 -1.67 -1.13 -11.33
C GLU A 175 -0.83 -2.42 -11.41
N LEU A 176 -0.82 -3.20 -10.33
CA LEU A 176 -0.09 -4.46 -10.28
C LEU A 176 -0.80 -5.58 -11.02
N GLY A 177 -2.01 -5.33 -11.54
CA GLY A 177 -2.78 -6.26 -12.36
C GLY A 177 -3.42 -7.38 -11.54
N PHE A 178 -3.83 -7.11 -10.30
CA PHE A 178 -4.40 -8.11 -9.40
C PHE A 178 -5.61 -8.83 -10.00
N LEU A 179 -6.54 -8.10 -10.62
CA LEU A 179 -7.77 -8.69 -11.16
C LEU A 179 -7.48 -9.71 -12.28
N SER A 180 -6.57 -9.40 -13.21
CA SER A 180 -6.24 -10.26 -14.34
C SER A 180 -5.15 -11.29 -14.03
N GLY A 181 -4.17 -10.91 -13.21
CA GLY A 181 -2.98 -11.71 -12.90
C GLY A 181 -3.13 -12.60 -11.68
N GLY A 182 -3.98 -12.26 -10.71
CA GLY A 182 -4.05 -12.92 -9.40
C GLY A 182 -2.88 -12.56 -8.47
N LEU A 183 -2.81 -13.24 -7.32
CA LEU A 183 -1.68 -13.18 -6.39
C LEU A 183 -0.47 -13.99 -6.89
#